data_AF-A0A9P5MD44-F1
#
_entry.id   AF-A0A9P5MD44-F1
#
_cell.length_a   1.000
_cell.length_b   1.000
_cell.length_c   1.000
_cell.angle_alpha   90.00
_cell.angle_beta   90.00
_cell.angle_gamma   90.00
#
_symmetry.space_group_name_H-M   'P 1'
#
loop_
_entity.id
_entity.type
_entity.pdbx_description
1 polymer ?
#
loop_
_entity_poly.entity_id
_entity_poly.type
_entity_poly.pdbx_seq_one_letter_code
_entity_poly.pdbx_strand_id
1 'polypeptide(L)'
;MDNLKYFYYQVVEDGLARTSQQSFDNRDTSIGRVVATRFFPPTVKTFKASLWALEGIRPSRVISFKLTSESPEEGSEDTVALAIGDPDAPGAYPQSPFIILVTRLEDGVADVAISPGSSDQALSSDCPQGWAYEK
;
A
#
# COMPACT_ATOMS: atom_id res chain seq x y z
N MET A 1 -1.65 -8.34 30.90
CA MET A 1 -1.93 -8.72 29.50
C MET A 1 -2.83 -7.64 28.95
N ASP A 2 -2.26 -6.70 28.22
CA ASP A 2 -3.05 -5.65 27.60
C ASP A 2 -3.99 -6.34 26.60
N ASN A 3 -5.30 -6.19 26.81
CA ASN A 3 -6.31 -6.76 25.92
C ASN A 3 -6.31 -5.94 24.63
N LEU A 4 -5.38 -6.26 23.73
CA LEU A 4 -5.20 -5.55 22.47
C LEU A 4 -6.48 -5.67 21.65
N LYS A 5 -7.05 -4.52 21.31
CA LYS A 5 -8.14 -4.43 20.34
C LYS A 5 -7.55 -4.41 18.93
N TYR A 6 -8.15 -5.18 18.03
CA TYR A 6 -7.73 -5.28 16.65
C TYR A 6 -8.84 -4.78 15.74
N PHE A 7 -8.44 -4.22 14.60
CA PHE A 7 -9.31 -4.09 13.45
C PHE A 7 -8.95 -5.18 12.44
N TYR A 8 -9.97 -5.89 11.98
CA TYR A 8 -9.88 -6.88 10.93
C TYR A 8 -10.25 -6.24 9.60
N TYR A 9 -9.54 -6.60 8.55
CA TYR A 9 -9.75 -6.05 7.23
C TYR A 9 -9.44 -7.07 6.13
N GLN A 10 -10.01 -6.86 4.96
CA GLN A 10 -9.75 -7.64 3.76
C GLN A 10 -9.49 -6.67 2.61
N VAL A 11 -8.37 -6.86 1.90
CA VAL A 11 -8.05 -6.07 0.71
C VAL A 11 -8.60 -6.79 -0.51
N VAL A 12 -9.47 -6.11 -1.26
CA VAL A 12 -10.04 -6.61 -2.50
C VAL A 12 -9.51 -5.75 -3.65
N GLU A 13 -8.84 -6.39 -4.57
CA GLU A 13 -8.20 -5.78 -5.73
C GLU A 13 -8.81 -6.36 -7.01
N ASP A 14 -9.29 -5.49 -7.88
CA ASP A 14 -9.94 -5.86 -9.15
C ASP A 14 -11.05 -6.91 -8.98
N GLY A 15 -11.78 -6.82 -7.85
CA GLY A 15 -12.86 -7.73 -7.48
C GLY A 15 -12.41 -9.03 -6.80
N LEU A 16 -11.11 -9.24 -6.59
CA LEU A 16 -10.55 -10.44 -5.97
C LEU A 16 -9.90 -10.11 -4.63
N ALA A 17 -10.19 -10.93 -3.61
CA ALA A 17 -9.53 -10.81 -2.32
C ALA A 17 -8.03 -11.14 -2.45
N ARG A 18 -7.17 -10.22 -2.01
CA ARG A 18 -5.72 -10.40 -1.97
C ARG A 18 -5.33 -11.08 -0.67
N THR A 19 -4.26 -11.89 -0.70
CA THR A 19 -3.55 -12.30 0.52
C THR A 19 -2.97 -11.08 1.23
N SER A 20 -3.30 -10.94 2.52
CA SER A 20 -2.80 -9.86 3.39
C SER A 20 -1.42 -10.21 3.96
N GLN A 21 -0.52 -9.22 3.94
CA GLN A 21 0.77 -9.31 4.61
C GLN A 21 0.66 -9.31 6.14
N GLN A 22 -0.49 -8.91 6.66
CA GLN A 22 -0.84 -8.96 8.08
C GLN A 22 -1.84 -10.07 8.39
N SER A 23 -1.86 -11.11 7.56
CA SER A 23 -2.67 -12.30 7.80
C SER A 23 -2.35 -12.92 9.15
N PHE A 24 -3.39 -13.36 9.86
CA PHE A 24 -3.27 -13.94 11.19
C PHE A 24 -3.76 -15.39 11.25
N ASP A 25 -4.44 -15.85 10.21
CA ASP A 25 -4.93 -17.21 10.04
C ASP A 25 -4.26 -17.82 8.81
N ASN A 26 -3.89 -19.10 8.91
CA ASN A 26 -3.29 -19.86 7.82
C ASN A 26 -4.35 -20.51 6.90
N ARG A 27 -5.61 -20.57 7.34
CA ARG A 27 -6.73 -21.10 6.54
C ARG A 27 -7.32 -20.03 5.63
N ASP A 28 -7.33 -18.80 6.11
CA ASP A 28 -7.77 -17.63 5.36
C ASP A 28 -6.72 -16.54 5.43
N THR A 29 -5.84 -16.53 4.43
CA THR A 29 -4.77 -15.53 4.33
C THR A 29 -5.26 -14.20 3.75
N SER A 30 -6.54 -14.09 3.37
CA SER A 30 -7.10 -12.86 2.80
C SER A 30 -7.41 -11.80 3.85
N ILE A 31 -7.59 -12.21 5.10
CA ILE A 31 -7.97 -11.32 6.20
C ILE A 31 -6.73 -10.90 6.97
N GLY A 32 -6.44 -9.60 6.96
CA GLY A 32 -5.44 -8.96 7.78
C GLY A 32 -6.00 -8.49 9.12
N ARG A 33 -5.11 -8.30 10.09
CA ARG A 33 -5.46 -7.59 11.33
C ARG A 33 -4.40 -6.56 11.71
N VAL A 34 -4.84 -5.47 12.32
CA VAL A 34 -3.94 -4.45 12.86
C VAL A 34 -4.39 -4.01 14.24
N VAL A 35 -3.43 -3.74 15.12
CA VAL A 35 -3.71 -3.27 16.49
C VAL A 35 -4.31 -1.87 16.43
N ALA A 36 -5.47 -1.68 17.05
CA ALA A 36 -6.23 -0.42 17.02
C ALA A 36 -5.48 0.76 17.68
N THR A 37 -4.60 0.48 18.64
CA THR A 37 -3.78 1.50 19.32
C THR A 37 -2.62 2.01 18.47
N ARG A 38 -2.38 1.43 17.30
CA ARG A 38 -1.28 1.84 16.41
C ARG A 38 -1.50 3.21 15.75
N PHE A 39 -2.74 3.69 15.72
CA PHE A 39 -3.13 4.93 15.07
C PHE A 39 -4.01 5.74 16.01
N PHE A 40 -3.54 6.92 16.40
CA PHE A 40 -4.26 7.84 17.28
C PHE A 40 -4.31 9.24 16.66
N PRO A 41 -5.50 9.87 16.53
CA PRO A 41 -6.82 9.28 16.77
C PRO A 41 -7.11 8.15 15.76
N PRO A 42 -7.88 7.12 16.14
CA PRO A 42 -8.24 6.02 15.26
C PRO A 42 -9.30 6.52 14.29
N THR A 43 -8.87 7.03 13.13
CA THR A 43 -9.74 7.56 12.10
C THR A 43 -9.55 6.77 10.82
N VAL A 44 -10.49 6.92 9.89
CA VAL A 44 -10.38 6.28 8.58
C VAL A 44 -9.09 6.70 7.87
N LYS A 45 -8.66 7.96 7.97
CA LYS A 45 -7.39 8.42 7.39
C LYS A 45 -6.17 7.71 7.97
N THR A 46 -6.05 7.66 9.30
CA THR A 46 -4.88 7.06 9.96
C THR A 46 -4.84 5.54 9.76
N PHE A 47 -6.00 4.91 9.69
CA PHE A 47 -6.16 3.52 9.31
C PHE A 47 -5.71 3.25 7.86
N LYS A 48 -6.21 4.03 6.88
CA LYS A 48 -5.81 3.94 5.47
C LYS A 48 -4.31 4.07 5.28
N ALA A 49 -3.71 5.10 5.87
CA ALA A 49 -2.27 5.34 5.80
C ALA A 49 -1.46 4.17 6.39
N SER A 50 -1.93 3.59 7.48
CA SER A 50 -1.30 2.42 8.11
C SER A 50 -1.37 1.19 7.20
N LEU A 51 -2.52 0.96 6.57
CA LEU A 51 -2.70 -0.17 5.66
C LEU A 51 -1.80 -0.07 4.43
N TRP A 52 -1.63 1.12 3.85
CA TRP A 52 -0.70 1.33 2.74
C TRP A 52 0.72 0.94 3.11
N ALA A 53 1.17 1.33 4.31
CA ALA A 53 2.50 0.98 4.79
C ALA A 53 2.64 -0.52 5.09
N LEU A 54 1.63 -1.15 5.71
CA LEU A 54 1.67 -2.55 6.13
C LEU A 54 1.51 -3.55 4.97
N GLU A 55 0.69 -3.21 3.98
CA GLU A 55 0.42 -4.04 2.80
C GLU A 55 1.33 -3.72 1.61
N GLY A 56 2.19 -2.70 1.74
CA GLY A 56 3.06 -2.24 0.66
C GLY A 56 2.29 -1.65 -0.54
N ILE A 57 1.09 -1.11 -0.30
CA ILE A 57 0.27 -0.50 -1.33
C ILE A 57 0.75 0.93 -1.55
N ARG A 58 1.20 1.23 -2.78
CA ARG A 58 1.61 2.59 -3.16
C ARG A 58 0.37 3.44 -3.41
N PRO A 59 0.12 4.53 -2.65
CA PRO A 59 -1.07 5.35 -2.82
C PRO A 59 -1.20 5.94 -4.23
N SER A 60 -0.07 6.25 -4.87
CA SER A 60 -0.01 6.75 -6.26
C SER A 60 -0.50 5.76 -7.32
N ARG A 61 -0.60 4.47 -6.98
CA ARG A 61 -1.09 3.42 -7.87
C ARG A 61 -2.54 3.02 -7.58
N VAL A 62 -3.22 3.73 -6.68
CA VAL A 62 -4.59 3.45 -6.27
C VAL A 62 -5.51 4.52 -6.85
N ILE A 63 -6.41 4.12 -7.74
CA ILE A 63 -7.43 5.01 -8.34
C ILE A 63 -8.53 5.31 -7.32
N SER A 64 -8.97 4.29 -6.58
CA SER A 64 -10.03 4.42 -5.59
C SER A 64 -9.74 3.56 -4.37
N PHE A 65 -10.08 4.11 -3.21
CA PHE A 65 -10.09 3.41 -1.93
C PHE A 65 -11.47 3.57 -1.31
N LYS A 66 -12.14 2.45 -1.03
CA LYS A 66 -13.40 2.45 -0.29
C LYS A 66 -13.32 1.52 0.91
N LEU A 67 -13.63 2.06 2.09
CA LEU A 67 -13.85 1.28 3.29
C LEU A 67 -15.33 0.89 3.30
N THR A 68 -15.68 -0.37 3.02
CA THR A 68 -17.08 -0.79 3.12
C THR A 68 -17.31 -1.57 4.39
N SER A 69 -18.49 -1.32 4.92
CA SER A 69 -19.02 -1.86 6.15
C SER A 69 -20.46 -2.35 5.94
N GLU A 70 -20.90 -2.39 4.66
CA GLU A 70 -22.24 -2.07 4.12
C GLU A 70 -22.58 -0.57 3.91
N SER A 71 -21.58 0.31 4.02
CA SER A 71 -21.43 1.66 3.39
C SER A 71 -21.38 2.82 4.39
N PRO A 72 -20.17 3.31 4.75
CA PRO A 72 -19.96 4.73 4.77
C PRO A 72 -19.84 5.18 3.31
N GLU A 73 -20.64 6.18 2.98
CA GLU A 73 -20.88 6.77 1.67
C GLU A 73 -19.56 7.00 0.90
N GLU A 74 -19.60 6.99 -0.44
CA GLU A 74 -18.42 7.38 -1.22
C GLU A 74 -17.86 8.70 -0.69
N GLY A 75 -16.62 8.67 -0.22
CA GLY A 75 -16.07 9.79 0.54
C GLY A 75 -16.29 9.70 2.05
N SER A 76 -16.21 8.50 2.64
CA SER A 76 -15.89 8.31 4.06
C SER A 76 -14.90 9.40 4.48
N GLU A 77 -15.41 10.37 5.24
CA GLU A 77 -14.64 11.54 5.59
C GLU A 77 -13.41 11.05 6.34
N ASP A 78 -12.23 11.46 5.91
CA ASP A 78 -10.95 11.04 6.47
C ASP A 78 -10.87 11.24 8.01
N THR A 79 -11.75 12.09 8.52
CA THR A 79 -11.96 12.52 9.90
C THR A 79 -12.84 11.55 10.70
N VAL A 80 -13.62 10.66 10.08
CA VAL A 80 -14.52 9.74 10.77
C VAL A 80 -13.71 8.84 11.69
N ALA A 81 -14.10 8.81 12.97
CA ALA A 81 -13.50 7.95 13.97
C ALA A 81 -13.94 6.50 13.76
N LEU A 82 -13.01 5.56 13.85
CA LEU A 82 -13.28 4.13 13.86
C LEU A 82 -13.68 3.71 15.28
N ALA A 83 -14.81 3.03 15.40
CA ALA A 83 -15.31 2.55 16.69
C ALA A 83 -14.44 1.41 17.22
N ILE A 84 -13.62 1.69 18.24
CA ILE A 84 -12.80 0.67 18.91
C ILE A 84 -13.64 -0.02 19.98
N GLY A 85 -13.79 -1.35 19.86
CA GLY A 85 -14.37 -2.17 20.92
C GLY A 85 -15.90 -2.23 20.92
N ASP A 86 -16.55 -1.57 19.96
CA ASP A 86 -17.94 -1.81 19.62
C ASP A 86 -18.03 -3.16 18.88
N PRO A 87 -18.75 -4.17 19.41
CA PRO A 87 -18.85 -5.49 18.79
C PRO A 87 -19.70 -5.48 17.51
N ASP A 88 -20.60 -4.52 17.36
CA ASP A 88 -21.45 -4.39 16.17
C ASP A 88 -20.78 -3.53 15.10
N ALA A 89 -19.64 -2.92 15.43
CA ALA A 89 -18.85 -2.17 14.47
C ALA A 89 -18.18 -3.09 13.43
N PRO A 90 -18.17 -2.67 12.17
CA PRO A 90 -17.39 -3.31 11.12
C PRO A 90 -15.90 -3.39 11.50
N GLY A 91 -15.25 -4.47 11.12
CA GLY A 91 -13.86 -4.73 11.45
C GLY A 91 -13.62 -5.14 12.91
N ALA A 92 -14.65 -5.30 13.74
CA ALA A 92 -14.50 -5.82 15.11
C ALA A 92 -14.11 -7.31 15.15
N TYR A 93 -14.52 -8.07 14.12
CA TYR A 93 -14.28 -9.52 14.01
C TYR A 93 -13.83 -9.93 12.61
N PRO A 94 -13.10 -11.06 12.46
CA PRO A 94 -12.72 -11.58 11.15
C PRO A 94 -13.90 -11.86 10.21
N GLN A 95 -15.06 -12.27 10.76
CA GLN A 95 -16.26 -12.59 9.98
C GLN A 95 -16.98 -11.34 9.45
N SER A 96 -16.68 -10.18 10.02
CA SER A 96 -17.18 -8.88 9.58
C SER A 96 -15.99 -7.92 9.46
N PRO A 97 -15.08 -8.16 8.50
CA PRO A 97 -13.90 -7.33 8.33
C PRO A 97 -14.27 -6.02 7.63
N PHE A 98 -13.44 -5.00 7.79
CA PHE A 98 -13.47 -3.88 6.87
C PHE A 98 -13.06 -4.35 5.48
N ILE A 99 -13.93 -4.16 4.49
CA ILE A 99 -13.55 -4.43 3.10
C ILE A 99 -12.91 -3.18 2.53
N ILE A 100 -11.72 -3.38 1.96
CA ILE A 100 -10.91 -2.33 1.36
C ILE A 100 -10.87 -2.61 -0.12
N LEU A 101 -11.67 -1.85 -0.88
CA LEU A 101 -11.64 -1.93 -2.34
C LEU A 101 -10.48 -1.07 -2.84
N VAL A 102 -9.58 -1.70 -3.59
CA VAL A 102 -8.43 -1.06 -4.23
C VAL A 102 -8.57 -1.29 -5.73
N THR A 103 -8.78 -0.22 -6.49
CA THR A 103 -8.64 -0.26 -7.94
C THR A 103 -7.25 0.25 -8.29
N ARG A 104 -6.44 -0.59 -8.94
CA ARG A 104 -5.10 -0.17 -9.38
C ARG A 104 -5.18 0.61 -10.69
N LEU A 105 -4.28 1.58 -10.84
CA LEU A 105 -3.94 2.08 -12.17
C LEU A 105 -3.30 0.91 -12.92
N GLU A 106 -3.82 0.56 -14.10
CA GLU A 106 -3.11 -0.36 -14.99
C GLU A 106 -1.68 0.13 -15.13
N ASP A 107 -0.69 -0.72 -14.84
CA ASP A 107 0.73 -0.39 -15.00
C ASP A 107 1.02 -0.23 -16.50
N GLY A 108 0.63 0.91 -17.05
CA GLY A 108 0.94 1.36 -18.38
C GLY A 108 2.40 1.78 -18.43
N VAL A 109 3.25 0.85 -18.89
CA VAL A 109 4.68 1.02 -19.20
C VAL A 109 5.57 1.11 -17.96
N ALA A 110 6.30 0.02 -17.73
CA ALA A 110 7.51 -0.03 -16.94
C ALA A 110 8.35 1.22 -17.18
N ASP A 111 8.89 1.78 -16.10
CA ASP A 111 9.97 2.78 -16.14
C ASP A 111 10.85 2.52 -17.36
N VAL A 112 10.79 3.41 -18.35
CA VAL A 112 11.79 3.44 -19.41
C VAL A 112 13.10 3.67 -18.67
N ALA A 113 13.81 2.57 -18.43
CA ALA A 113 15.23 2.61 -18.20
C ALA A 113 15.79 3.32 -19.43
N ILE A 114 16.06 4.62 -19.29
CA ILE A 114 16.90 5.36 -20.22
C ILE A 114 18.25 4.65 -20.12
N SER A 115 18.42 3.63 -20.94
CA SER A 115 19.72 3.04 -21.22
C SER A 115 20.56 4.18 -21.78
N PRO A 116 21.70 4.54 -21.18
CA PRO A 116 22.58 5.50 -21.82
C PRO A 116 23.00 4.91 -23.17
N GLY A 117 22.69 5.65 -24.22
CA GLY A 117 22.81 5.20 -25.61
C GLY A 117 24.19 4.65 -25.94
N SER A 118 24.19 3.52 -26.67
CA SER A 118 25.39 2.96 -27.28
C SER A 118 25.28 3.09 -28.80
N SER A 119 26.34 3.66 -29.38
CA SER A 119 26.73 3.70 -30.81
C SER A 119 25.88 4.63 -31.70
N ASP A 120 26.44 5.58 -32.45
CA ASP A 120 27.41 5.32 -33.53
C ASP A 120 28.48 6.40 -33.80
N GLN A 121 29.51 5.93 -34.51
CA GLN A 121 30.83 6.44 -34.85
C GLN A 121 30.93 7.80 -35.59
N ALA A 122 32.09 8.47 -35.48
CA ALA A 122 32.94 8.82 -36.65
C ALA A 122 34.36 9.28 -36.25
N LEU A 123 35.30 8.99 -37.14
CA LEU A 123 36.75 9.15 -37.09
C LEU A 123 37.27 10.56 -36.74
N SER A 124 38.38 10.63 -36.00
CA SER A 124 39.53 11.48 -36.36
C SER A 124 40.74 11.15 -35.48
N SER A 125 41.77 10.65 -36.13
CA SER A 125 43.16 10.62 -35.70
C SER A 125 43.64 12.00 -35.25
N ASP A 126 44.20 12.10 -34.04
CA ASP A 126 45.43 12.86 -33.78
C ASP A 126 45.94 12.53 -32.36
N CYS A 127 47.14 11.94 -32.27
CA CYS A 127 47.91 11.91 -31.04
C CYS A 127 48.83 13.12 -31.05
N PRO A 128 48.79 13.96 -30.01
CA PRO A 128 50.02 14.54 -29.51
C PRO A 128 50.32 14.08 -28.09
N GLN A 129 51.62 13.89 -27.89
CA GLN A 129 52.28 13.36 -26.73
C GLN A 129 52.18 14.26 -25.50
N GLY A 130 52.32 13.61 -24.34
CA GLY A 130 53.23 14.07 -23.31
C GLY A 130 52.60 14.84 -22.16
N TRP A 131 52.61 14.21 -21.00
CA TRP A 131 53.31 14.81 -19.86
C TRP A 131 53.75 13.71 -18.90
N ALA A 132 54.99 13.88 -18.45
CA ALA A 132 55.77 12.95 -17.68
C ALA A 132 55.34 12.93 -16.20
N TYR A 133 55.69 11.83 -15.55
CA TYR A 133 55.76 11.68 -14.10
C TYR A 133 56.99 12.43 -13.58
N GLU A 134 56.80 13.42 -12.70
CA GLU A 134 57.72 13.82 -11.60
C GLU A 134 57.00 14.95 -10.82
N LYS A 135 57.00 15.06 -9.49
CA LYS A 135 57.78 14.46 -8.41
C LYS A 135 56.92 14.44 -7.14
#